data_AF-A0A1C6DLE0-F1
#
_entry.id   AF-A0A1C6DLE0-F1
#
_cell.length_a   1.000
_cell.length_b   1.000
_cell.length_c   1.000
_cell.angle_alpha   90.00
_cell.angle_beta   90.00
_cell.angle_gamma   90.00
#
_symmetry.space_group_name_H-M   'P 1'
#
loop_
_entity.id
_entity.type
_entity.pdbx_description
1 polymer ?
#
loop_
_entity_poly.entity_id
_entity_poly.type
_entity_poly.pdbx_seq_one_letter_code
_entity_poly.pdbx_strand_id
1 'polypeptide(L)'
;MLAACTYAAVAQNAGTPANNKTFFVAKPGTLVSMLTEDEANSVTHLTLTGKLNAIDFKHLRDEFKNLKVLDISNASISTYAGKSGTYPDRFYIYPPNCVPAYAFCQQTSDSTFTGKATLQKIILSEKIKNIEDAAFKGCENLKICQLRKKTAPNLLPAALADSITAIFVPLGSSDSYRGKKHWDTFAVIEGEPVEAFVQVGLMGSLASELVAAGLQPKDVNFLTVEGKLDEADFTVIRDYMPNLVAVDLSKSNTTVIPEYTFTQKKYLLRIQLPKGLKSIGQRAFSGCGRLCGTLELPAGVTAIEYGAFMGCDNLRYVVATGNKITTLGDSLFGEDGRNKLIYK
;
A
#
# COMPACT_ATOMS: atom_id res chain seq x y z
N MET A 1 17.97 -44.63 7.24
CA MET A 1 16.85 -44.30 6.33
C MET A 1 16.48 -42.85 6.63
N LEU A 2 17.11 -41.90 5.93
CA LEU A 2 16.85 -40.47 6.14
C LEU A 2 15.47 -40.13 5.55
N ALA A 3 14.56 -39.68 6.40
CA ALA A 3 13.29 -39.10 5.97
C ALA A 3 13.58 -37.70 5.40
N ALA A 4 13.33 -37.54 4.10
CA ALA A 4 13.42 -36.26 3.41
C ALA A 4 12.35 -35.31 3.96
N CYS A 5 12.77 -34.29 4.72
CA CYS A 5 12.01 -33.07 4.92
C CYS A 5 11.93 -32.34 3.58
N THR A 6 10.85 -32.54 2.83
CA THR A 6 10.48 -31.68 1.72
C THR A 6 10.14 -30.30 2.28
N TYR A 7 11.04 -29.35 2.08
CA TYR A 7 10.76 -27.91 2.18
C TYR A 7 9.62 -27.59 1.20
N ALA A 8 8.42 -27.37 1.74
CA ALA A 8 7.34 -26.77 0.97
C ALA A 8 7.67 -25.30 0.75
N ALA A 9 7.76 -24.92 -0.53
CA ALA A 9 7.99 -23.56 -0.97
C ALA A 9 6.91 -22.61 -0.45
N VAL A 10 7.36 -21.38 -0.18
CA VAL A 10 6.60 -20.14 0.03
C VAL A 10 5.22 -20.18 -0.62
N ALA A 11 4.15 -20.11 0.18
CA ALA A 11 2.82 -19.82 -0.34
C ALA A 11 2.75 -18.33 -0.72
N GLN A 12 3.27 -18.00 -1.90
CA GLN A 12 2.92 -16.75 -2.58
C GLN A 12 1.51 -16.89 -3.16
N ASN A 13 0.62 -15.99 -2.74
CA ASN A 13 -0.67 -15.64 -3.34
C ASN A 13 -1.67 -16.80 -3.59
N ALA A 14 -2.76 -16.80 -2.83
CA ALA A 14 -4.05 -17.39 -3.25
C ALA A 14 -4.75 -16.53 -4.33
N GLY A 15 -4.01 -16.15 -5.38
CA GLY A 15 -4.45 -15.42 -6.55
C GLY A 15 -3.75 -15.94 -7.79
N THR A 16 -4.22 -15.57 -8.98
CA THR A 16 -3.65 -15.98 -10.28
C THR A 16 -2.11 -15.91 -10.25
N PRO A 17 -1.38 -16.95 -10.70
CA PRO A 17 0.08 -16.98 -10.60
C PRO A 17 0.69 -15.71 -11.19
N ALA A 18 1.64 -15.13 -10.46
CA ALA A 18 2.30 -13.92 -10.90
C ALA A 18 3.03 -14.16 -12.23
N ASN A 19 2.59 -13.49 -13.30
CA ASN A 19 3.33 -13.45 -14.55
C ASN A 19 4.49 -12.45 -14.41
N ASN A 20 5.67 -12.99 -14.14
CA ASN A 20 6.90 -12.24 -13.90
C ASN A 20 7.72 -12.14 -15.19
N LYS A 21 8.10 -10.92 -15.56
CA LYS A 21 8.99 -10.67 -16.70
C LYS A 21 10.12 -9.72 -16.32
N THR A 22 11.30 -9.98 -16.88
CA THR A 22 12.47 -9.10 -16.74
C THR A 22 12.96 -8.73 -18.13
N PHE A 23 13.17 -7.43 -18.38
CA PHE A 23 13.73 -6.95 -19.64
C PHE A 23 14.91 -6.01 -19.43
N PHE A 24 15.85 -6.07 -20.37
CA PHE A 24 16.90 -5.10 -20.52
C PHE A 24 16.57 -4.17 -21.69
N VAL A 25 16.25 -2.91 -21.39
CA VAL A 25 15.93 -1.91 -22.40
C VAL A 25 17.22 -1.22 -22.83
N ALA A 26 17.79 -1.69 -23.95
CA ALA A 26 19.07 -1.19 -24.46
C ALA A 26 18.99 0.28 -24.94
N LYS A 27 17.88 0.62 -25.61
CA LYS A 27 17.61 1.95 -26.16
C LYS A 27 16.32 2.50 -25.52
N PRO A 28 16.32 3.75 -25.02
CA PRO A 28 15.12 4.31 -24.40
C PRO A 28 14.00 4.48 -25.42
N GLY A 29 12.77 4.21 -25.01
CA GLY A 29 11.55 4.28 -25.81
C GLY A 29 11.26 3.02 -26.63
N THR A 30 11.96 1.91 -26.40
CA THR A 30 11.79 0.67 -27.19
C THR A 30 11.17 -0.48 -26.40
N LEU A 31 10.68 -0.25 -25.17
CA LEU A 31 10.06 -1.31 -24.37
C LEU A 31 8.89 -1.98 -25.12
N VAL A 32 8.03 -1.19 -25.76
CA VAL A 32 6.86 -1.70 -26.48
C VAL A 32 7.23 -2.66 -27.61
N SER A 33 8.38 -2.46 -28.27
CA SER A 33 8.83 -3.34 -29.36
C SER A 33 9.40 -4.68 -28.88
N MET A 34 9.56 -4.87 -27.57
CA MET A 34 10.11 -6.11 -27.00
C MET A 34 9.04 -7.18 -26.76
N LEU A 35 7.76 -6.82 -26.88
CA LEU A 35 6.61 -7.65 -26.51
C LEU A 35 5.47 -7.43 -27.49
N THR A 36 4.66 -8.46 -27.69
CA THR A 36 3.31 -8.28 -28.25
C THR A 36 2.39 -7.60 -27.23
N GLU A 37 1.29 -6.98 -27.70
CA GLU A 37 0.32 -6.34 -26.80
C GLU A 37 -0.28 -7.33 -25.80
N ASP A 38 -0.61 -8.54 -26.24
CA ASP A 38 -1.18 -9.59 -25.38
C ASP A 38 -0.20 -10.02 -24.29
N GLU A 39 1.09 -10.19 -24.64
CA GLU A 39 2.13 -10.49 -23.66
C GLU A 39 2.26 -9.35 -22.64
N ALA A 40 2.36 -8.09 -23.09
CA ALA A 40 2.46 -6.94 -22.20
C ALA A 40 1.26 -6.85 -21.25
N ASN A 41 0.04 -7.06 -21.77
CA ASN A 41 -1.19 -7.03 -20.97
C ASN A 41 -1.31 -8.19 -19.99
N SER A 42 -0.64 -9.33 -20.24
CA SER A 42 -0.60 -10.45 -19.31
C SER A 42 0.39 -10.27 -18.15
N VAL A 43 1.33 -9.32 -18.23
CA VAL A 43 2.37 -9.13 -17.19
C VAL A 43 1.76 -8.54 -15.92
N THR A 44 2.14 -9.13 -14.78
CA THR A 44 1.76 -8.61 -13.45
C THR A 44 2.94 -8.06 -12.66
N HIS A 45 4.14 -8.62 -12.83
CA HIS A 45 5.36 -8.14 -12.20
C HIS A 45 6.42 -7.93 -13.28
N LEU A 46 6.89 -6.70 -13.40
CA LEU A 46 7.83 -6.31 -14.42
C LEU A 46 9.08 -5.74 -13.78
N THR A 47 10.24 -6.32 -14.11
CA THR A 47 11.54 -5.76 -13.78
C THR A 47 12.18 -5.20 -15.04
N LEU A 48 12.56 -3.93 -15.03
CA LEU A 48 13.24 -3.29 -16.14
C LEU A 48 14.63 -2.83 -15.71
N THR A 49 15.59 -3.09 -16.59
CA THR A 49 16.98 -2.63 -16.46
C THR A 49 17.38 -1.87 -17.73
N GLY A 50 18.52 -1.18 -17.71
CA GLY A 50 19.01 -0.40 -18.86
C GLY A 50 18.51 1.05 -18.88
N LYS A 51 18.03 1.52 -20.03
CA LYS A 51 17.67 2.92 -20.28
C LYS A 51 16.21 3.04 -20.68
N LEU A 52 15.42 3.71 -19.84
CA LEU A 52 14.02 4.05 -20.08
C LEU A 52 13.87 5.53 -20.45
N ASN A 53 12.75 5.94 -21.04
CA ASN A 53 12.34 7.35 -21.12
C ASN A 53 10.81 7.48 -21.00
N ALA A 54 10.29 8.69 -21.18
CA ALA A 54 8.86 8.95 -21.05
C ALA A 54 7.97 8.21 -22.07
N ILE A 55 8.50 7.72 -23.20
CA ILE A 55 7.74 6.85 -24.12
C ILE A 55 7.50 5.49 -23.46
N ASP A 56 8.53 4.90 -22.84
CA ASP A 56 8.37 3.63 -22.12
C ASP A 56 7.36 3.75 -20.96
N PHE A 57 7.39 4.86 -20.21
CA PHE A 57 6.39 5.12 -19.16
C PHE A 57 4.98 5.27 -19.71
N LYS A 58 4.80 5.91 -20.88
CA LYS A 58 3.48 6.00 -21.54
C LYS A 58 2.93 4.61 -21.83
N HIS A 59 3.77 3.71 -22.36
CA HIS A 59 3.40 2.32 -22.61
C HIS A 59 3.07 1.54 -21.33
N LEU A 60 3.92 1.66 -20.30
CA LEU A 60 3.65 1.08 -18.98
C LEU A 60 2.31 1.55 -18.39
N ARG A 61 1.90 2.78 -18.67
CA ARG A 61 0.61 3.33 -18.26
C ARG A 61 -0.54 2.76 -19.09
N ASP A 62 -0.45 2.87 -20.42
CA ASP A 62 -1.57 2.73 -21.35
C ASP A 62 -1.85 1.28 -21.77
N GLU A 63 -0.82 0.43 -21.92
CA GLU A 63 -0.99 -1.01 -22.13
C GLU A 63 -0.91 -1.74 -20.78
N PHE A 64 0.01 -2.70 -20.59
CA PHE A 64 0.33 -3.37 -19.32
C PHE A 64 -0.86 -3.48 -18.33
N LYS A 65 -2.01 -3.96 -18.82
CA LYS A 65 -3.30 -3.77 -18.12
C LYS A 65 -3.32 -4.41 -16.73
N ASN A 66 -2.59 -5.51 -16.55
CA ASN A 66 -2.51 -6.27 -15.30
C ASN A 66 -1.27 -5.97 -14.44
N LEU A 67 -0.46 -4.95 -14.78
CA LEU A 67 0.78 -4.64 -14.07
C LEU A 67 0.52 -4.18 -12.63
N LYS A 68 0.96 -4.99 -11.67
CA LYS A 68 0.86 -4.76 -10.22
C LYS A 68 2.16 -4.28 -9.61
N VAL A 69 3.29 -4.81 -10.06
CA VAL A 69 4.61 -4.50 -9.51
C VAL A 69 5.54 -4.06 -10.64
N LEU A 70 6.13 -2.87 -10.48
CA LEU A 70 7.15 -2.36 -11.37
C LEU A 70 8.46 -2.14 -10.62
N ASP A 71 9.49 -2.89 -10.98
CA ASP A 71 10.85 -2.67 -10.50
C ASP A 71 11.68 -1.99 -11.58
N ILE A 72 12.04 -0.72 -11.34
CA ILE A 72 12.97 0.06 -12.17
C ILE A 72 14.19 0.50 -11.35
N SER A 73 14.51 -0.22 -10.28
CA SER A 73 15.61 0.10 -9.36
C SER A 73 16.99 0.08 -10.03
N ASN A 74 17.14 -0.81 -11.03
CA ASN A 74 18.36 -0.98 -11.82
C ASN A 74 18.28 -0.34 -13.22
N ALA A 75 17.23 0.45 -13.49
CA ALA A 75 17.11 1.24 -14.71
C ALA A 75 17.60 2.69 -14.50
N SER A 76 17.90 3.34 -15.61
CA SER A 76 18.13 4.79 -15.69
C SER A 76 17.09 5.43 -16.57
N ILE A 77 16.61 6.63 -16.21
CA ILE A 77 15.67 7.38 -17.04
C ILE A 77 16.46 8.39 -17.86
N SER A 78 16.43 8.24 -19.17
CA SER A 78 17.05 9.11 -20.15
C SER A 78 16.14 10.29 -20.48
N THR A 79 16.75 11.40 -20.90
CA THR A 79 16.01 12.56 -21.41
C THR A 79 15.16 12.16 -22.61
N TYR A 80 13.97 12.74 -22.71
CA TYR A 80 13.15 12.71 -23.92
C TYR A 80 12.54 14.10 -24.14
N ALA A 81 12.44 14.52 -25.39
CA ALA A 81 11.77 15.77 -25.76
C ALA A 81 10.86 15.47 -26.94
N GLY A 82 9.56 15.64 -26.76
CA GLY A 82 8.59 15.29 -27.78
C GLY A 82 7.16 15.20 -27.28
N LYS A 83 6.26 14.79 -28.17
CA LYS A 83 4.82 14.66 -27.92
C LYS A 83 4.40 13.24 -27.51
N SER A 84 5.25 12.24 -27.71
CA SER A 84 4.92 10.82 -27.49
C SER A 84 5.20 10.35 -26.06
N GLY A 85 5.41 11.28 -25.12
CA GLY A 85 5.61 10.95 -23.70
C GLY A 85 4.30 10.84 -22.93
N THR A 86 4.40 10.94 -21.61
CA THR A 86 3.29 10.79 -20.66
C THR A 86 2.46 12.05 -20.48
N TYR A 87 3.02 13.22 -20.75
CA TYR A 87 2.32 14.51 -20.64
C TYR A 87 1.13 14.59 -21.63
N PRO A 88 -0.06 15.03 -21.19
CA PRO A 88 -1.24 15.17 -22.06
C PRO A 88 -1.03 16.13 -23.24
N ASP A 89 -1.17 15.61 -24.46
CA ASP A 89 -1.38 16.32 -25.74
C ASP A 89 -0.52 17.56 -26.05
N ARG A 90 0.72 17.62 -25.53
CA ARG A 90 1.67 18.68 -25.88
C ARG A 90 3.11 18.21 -25.93
N PHE A 91 3.94 19.01 -26.59
CA PHE A 91 5.39 18.83 -26.54
C PHE A 91 5.87 19.09 -25.11
N TYR A 92 6.68 18.18 -24.58
CA TYR A 92 7.24 18.31 -23.25
C TYR A 92 8.67 17.80 -23.22
N ILE A 93 9.49 18.38 -22.35
CA ILE A 93 10.88 17.99 -22.12
C ILE A 93 10.92 17.24 -20.79
N TYR A 94 11.27 15.97 -20.85
CA TYR A 94 11.39 15.08 -19.72
C TYR A 94 12.87 14.99 -19.33
N PRO A 95 13.27 15.53 -18.17
CA PRO A 95 14.66 15.51 -17.74
C PRO A 95 15.15 14.08 -17.40
N PRO A 96 16.47 13.83 -17.46
CA PRO A 96 17.01 12.53 -17.10
C PRO A 96 16.92 12.28 -15.59
N ASN A 97 16.67 11.03 -15.22
CA ASN A 97 16.48 10.55 -13.85
C ASN A 97 15.30 11.20 -13.10
N CYS A 98 14.29 11.64 -13.84
CA CYS A 98 13.00 12.06 -13.26
C CYS A 98 11.94 11.02 -13.61
N VAL A 99 11.15 10.57 -12.63
CA VAL A 99 9.91 9.84 -12.95
C VAL A 99 9.02 10.83 -13.71
N PRO A 100 8.60 10.55 -14.95
CA PRO A 100 7.93 11.52 -15.80
C PRO A 100 6.66 12.11 -15.19
N ALA A 101 6.34 13.37 -15.52
CA ALA A 101 5.05 13.94 -15.19
C ALA A 101 3.95 13.07 -15.82
N TYR A 102 2.87 12.79 -15.08
CA TYR A 102 1.79 11.91 -15.56
C TYR A 102 2.22 10.46 -15.89
N ALA A 103 3.33 9.98 -15.32
CA ALA A 103 3.90 8.65 -15.60
C ALA A 103 2.88 7.51 -15.59
N PHE A 104 1.98 7.49 -14.60
CA PHE A 104 0.94 6.49 -14.41
C PHE A 104 -0.44 7.13 -14.22
N CYS A 105 -0.61 8.36 -14.72
CA CYS A 105 -1.86 9.10 -14.67
C CYS A 105 -2.23 9.59 -16.07
N GLN A 106 -3.46 9.35 -16.50
CA GLN A 106 -4.02 9.93 -17.70
C GLN A 106 -4.99 11.05 -17.31
N GLN A 107 -4.79 12.23 -17.87
CA GLN A 107 -5.74 13.32 -17.74
C GLN A 107 -6.77 13.20 -18.87
N THR A 108 -8.05 13.00 -18.54
CA THR A 108 -9.13 12.87 -19.53
C THR A 108 -9.92 14.18 -19.69
N SER A 109 -9.87 15.07 -18.70
CA SER A 109 -10.38 16.45 -18.74
C SER A 109 -9.60 17.33 -17.75
N ASP A 110 -9.89 18.64 -17.68
CA ASP A 110 -9.24 19.56 -16.74
C ASP A 110 -9.34 19.13 -15.26
N SER A 111 -10.37 18.35 -14.90
CA SER A 111 -10.62 17.89 -13.53
C SER A 111 -10.57 16.37 -13.33
N THR A 112 -10.59 15.58 -14.40
CA THR A 112 -10.64 14.11 -14.30
C THR A 112 -9.29 13.47 -14.59
N PHE A 113 -8.81 12.70 -13.61
CA PHE A 113 -7.52 11.99 -13.67
C PHE A 113 -7.78 10.50 -13.43
N THR A 114 -7.34 9.67 -14.38
CA THR A 114 -7.41 8.21 -14.28
C THR A 114 -6.01 7.68 -14.07
N GLY A 115 -5.71 7.22 -12.86
CA GLY A 115 -4.43 6.57 -12.58
C GLY A 115 -4.44 5.09 -12.95
N LYS A 116 -3.25 4.48 -13.00
CA LYS A 116 -3.11 3.04 -13.25
C LYS A 116 -3.55 2.25 -12.02
N ALA A 117 -4.85 1.95 -11.95
CA ALA A 117 -5.48 1.31 -10.80
C ALA A 117 -4.92 -0.09 -10.45
N THR A 118 -4.25 -0.77 -11.40
CA THR A 118 -3.64 -2.07 -11.14
C THR A 118 -2.29 -1.99 -10.44
N LEU A 119 -1.60 -0.85 -10.50
CA LEU A 119 -0.27 -0.70 -9.92
C LEU A 119 -0.34 -0.65 -8.39
N GLN A 120 0.38 -1.57 -7.74
CA GLN A 120 0.40 -1.74 -6.28
C GLN A 120 1.74 -1.42 -5.66
N LYS A 121 2.83 -1.68 -6.39
CA LYS A 121 4.20 -1.46 -5.92
C LYS A 121 5.07 -0.90 -7.03
N ILE A 122 5.84 0.12 -6.70
CA ILE A 122 6.94 0.58 -7.54
C ILE A 122 8.25 0.62 -6.75
N ILE A 123 9.34 0.19 -7.39
CA ILE A 123 10.69 0.23 -6.84
C ILE A 123 11.54 1.16 -7.73
N LEU A 124 12.03 2.25 -7.13
CA LEU A 124 12.73 3.33 -7.79
C LEU A 124 14.24 3.29 -7.50
N SER A 125 15.03 3.60 -8.53
CA SER A 125 16.49 3.64 -8.46
C SER A 125 17.02 4.73 -7.52
N GLU A 126 18.24 4.53 -6.99
CA GLU A 126 18.99 5.56 -6.27
C GLU A 126 19.31 6.80 -7.14
N LYS A 127 19.26 6.63 -8.47
CA LYS A 127 19.55 7.67 -9.44
C LYS A 127 18.46 8.73 -9.54
N ILE A 128 17.23 8.42 -9.10
CA ILE A 128 16.09 9.33 -9.21
C ILE A 128 16.39 10.67 -8.54
N LYS A 129 16.13 11.75 -9.27
CA LYS A 129 16.27 13.14 -8.81
C LYS A 129 14.93 13.72 -8.42
N ASN A 130 13.93 13.53 -9.27
CA ASN A 130 12.57 14.02 -9.05
C ASN A 130 11.53 12.92 -9.30
N ILE A 131 10.43 13.01 -8.59
CA ILE A 131 9.16 12.39 -8.96
C ILE A 131 8.25 13.54 -9.38
N GLU A 132 8.00 13.64 -10.68
CA GLU A 132 7.37 14.82 -11.29
C GLU A 132 5.85 14.89 -11.05
N ASP A 133 5.27 16.02 -11.44
CA ASP A 133 3.86 16.36 -11.24
C ASP A 133 2.90 15.24 -11.68
N ALA A 134 1.95 14.92 -10.81
CA ALA A 134 0.92 13.91 -11.06
C ALA A 134 1.44 12.51 -11.51
N ALA A 135 2.71 12.17 -11.24
CA ALA A 135 3.31 10.91 -11.69
C ALA A 135 2.48 9.67 -11.35
N PHE A 136 1.89 9.61 -10.15
CA PHE A 136 1.03 8.51 -9.70
C PHE A 136 -0.36 8.99 -9.26
N LYS A 137 -0.81 10.16 -9.74
CA LYS A 137 -2.13 10.68 -9.40
C LYS A 137 -3.22 9.69 -9.83
N GLY A 138 -4.19 9.43 -8.96
CA GLY A 138 -5.27 8.46 -9.20
C GLY A 138 -4.83 6.99 -9.19
N CYS A 139 -3.58 6.65 -8.84
CA CYS A 139 -3.16 5.26 -8.62
C CYS A 139 -3.67 4.78 -7.25
N GLU A 140 -4.96 4.49 -7.15
CA GLU A 140 -5.67 4.23 -5.89
C GLU A 140 -5.18 2.98 -5.13
N ASN A 141 -4.50 2.07 -5.81
CA ASN A 141 -3.97 0.85 -5.22
C ASN A 141 -2.46 0.88 -4.99
N LEU A 142 -1.75 1.98 -5.26
CA LEU A 142 -0.30 2.08 -5.08
C LEU A 142 0.07 2.07 -3.59
N LYS A 143 0.22 0.87 -3.04
CA LYS A 143 0.49 0.61 -1.62
C LYS A 143 1.91 0.99 -1.23
N ILE A 144 2.86 0.75 -2.13
CA ILE A 144 4.29 0.78 -1.85
C ILE A 144 5.01 1.60 -2.91
N CYS A 145 5.71 2.64 -2.47
CA CYS A 145 6.77 3.27 -3.24
C CYS A 145 8.09 3.03 -2.50
N GLN A 146 8.91 2.14 -3.06
CA GLN A 146 10.21 1.80 -2.49
C GLN A 146 11.30 2.57 -3.22
N LEU A 147 12.14 3.30 -2.51
CA LEU A 147 13.27 4.04 -3.07
C LEU A 147 14.57 3.41 -2.61
N ARG A 148 15.46 3.11 -3.56
CA ARG A 148 16.84 2.69 -3.25
C ARG A 148 17.74 3.86 -2.85
N LYS A 149 17.26 5.10 -3.02
CA LYS A 149 17.99 6.33 -2.69
C LYS A 149 18.01 6.57 -1.18
N LYS A 150 19.18 6.90 -0.63
CA LYS A 150 19.30 7.27 0.80
C LYS A 150 18.78 8.67 1.12
N THR A 151 18.81 9.58 0.15
CA THR A 151 18.29 10.95 0.32
C THR A 151 17.03 11.13 -0.51
N ALA A 152 16.02 11.76 0.08
CA ALA A 152 14.74 11.91 -0.63
C ALA A 152 14.91 12.68 -1.95
N PRO A 153 14.37 12.17 -3.08
CA PRO A 153 14.29 12.95 -4.31
C PRO A 153 13.32 14.13 -4.14
N ASN A 154 13.31 15.07 -5.07
CA ASN A 154 12.29 16.11 -5.09
C ASN A 154 10.94 15.48 -5.42
N LEU A 155 9.92 15.78 -4.61
CA LEU A 155 8.55 15.33 -4.85
C LEU A 155 7.73 16.53 -5.29
N LEU A 156 7.25 16.51 -6.53
CA LEU A 156 6.39 17.56 -7.05
C LEU A 156 4.94 17.39 -6.55
N PRO A 157 4.11 18.44 -6.64
CA PRO A 157 2.71 18.38 -6.22
C PRO A 157 1.93 17.22 -6.86
N ALA A 158 1.03 16.61 -6.08
CA ALA A 158 0.16 15.51 -6.50
C ALA A 158 0.87 14.29 -7.12
N ALA A 159 2.20 14.20 -7.02
CA ALA A 159 2.98 13.12 -7.59
C ALA A 159 2.69 11.76 -6.92
N LEU A 160 2.53 11.76 -5.59
CA LEU A 160 2.17 10.60 -4.76
C LEU A 160 1.11 11.01 -3.74
N ALA A 161 0.30 10.05 -3.29
CA ALA A 161 -0.71 10.25 -2.24
C ALA A 161 -0.26 9.58 -0.94
N ASP A 162 -0.05 10.37 0.11
CA ASP A 162 0.36 9.92 1.45
C ASP A 162 -0.71 9.11 2.19
N SER A 163 -1.97 9.31 1.83
CA SER A 163 -3.14 8.55 2.29
C SER A 163 -3.19 7.11 1.77
N ILE A 164 -2.43 6.80 0.71
CA ILE A 164 -2.51 5.49 0.02
C ILE A 164 -1.15 4.78 0.05
N THR A 165 -0.06 5.54 -0.14
CA THR A 165 1.26 4.99 -0.42
C THR A 165 2.16 5.07 0.81
N ALA A 166 2.68 3.92 1.26
CA ALA A 166 3.78 3.88 2.21
C ALA A 166 5.13 3.96 1.48
N ILE A 167 6.08 4.65 2.09
CA ILE A 167 7.40 4.89 1.52
C ILE A 167 8.43 4.01 2.21
N PHE A 168 9.08 3.15 1.44
CA PHE A 168 10.14 2.27 1.91
C PHE A 168 11.50 2.79 1.46
N VAL A 169 12.42 2.99 2.41
CA VAL A 169 13.72 3.63 2.18
C VAL A 169 14.86 2.80 2.77
N PRO A 170 16.13 3.01 2.38
CA PRO A 170 17.25 2.30 2.98
C PRO A 170 17.38 2.60 4.48
N LEU A 171 17.97 1.67 5.25
CA LEU A 171 18.26 1.87 6.67
C LEU A 171 19.04 3.17 6.93
N GLY A 172 18.63 3.92 7.95
CA GLY A 172 19.21 5.22 8.33
C GLY A 172 18.84 6.37 7.40
N SER A 173 17.80 6.24 6.58
CA SER A 173 17.37 7.27 5.62
C SER A 173 16.10 8.02 6.06
N SER A 174 15.40 7.55 7.10
CA SER A 174 14.09 8.11 7.49
C SER A 174 14.10 9.62 7.69
N ASP A 175 15.13 10.14 8.35
CA ASP A 175 15.23 11.56 8.71
C ASP A 175 15.45 12.44 7.47
N SER A 176 16.23 11.96 6.50
CA SER A 176 16.41 12.67 5.23
C SER A 176 15.09 12.79 4.46
N TYR A 177 14.20 11.81 4.61
CA TYR A 177 12.88 11.86 3.98
C TYR A 177 11.93 12.75 4.77
N ARG A 178 11.75 12.51 6.07
CA ARG A 178 10.83 13.30 6.91
C ARG A 178 11.18 14.78 6.99
N GLY A 179 12.46 15.14 6.89
CA GLY A 179 12.92 16.53 6.88
C GLY A 179 12.76 17.25 5.54
N LYS A 180 12.39 16.56 4.45
CA LYS A 180 12.26 17.15 3.12
C LYS A 180 10.81 17.51 2.82
N LYS A 181 10.62 18.70 2.22
CA LYS A 181 9.30 19.20 1.81
C LYS A 181 8.50 18.13 1.04
N HIS A 182 7.22 17.98 1.38
CA HIS A 182 6.25 17.04 0.80
C HIS A 182 6.43 15.57 1.21
N TRP A 183 7.49 15.22 1.94
CA TRP A 183 7.70 13.85 2.44
C TRP A 183 7.32 13.67 3.91
N ASP A 184 7.17 14.77 4.66
CA ASP A 184 6.84 14.82 6.08
C ASP A 184 5.50 14.15 6.41
N THR A 185 4.56 14.18 5.46
CA THR A 185 3.23 13.60 5.63
C THR A 185 3.14 12.12 5.29
N PHE A 186 4.21 11.47 4.80
CA PHE A 186 4.18 10.06 4.40
C PHE A 186 4.49 9.09 5.54
N ALA A 187 3.96 7.87 5.47
CA ALA A 187 4.41 6.74 6.28
C ALA A 187 5.78 6.25 5.76
N VAL A 188 6.87 6.83 6.27
CA VAL A 188 8.25 6.47 5.92
C VAL A 188 8.75 5.36 6.84
N ILE A 189 9.08 4.21 6.23
CA ILE A 189 9.54 2.97 6.88
C ILE A 189 10.90 2.60 6.27
N GLU A 190 11.83 2.16 7.11
CA GLU A 190 13.15 1.73 6.66
C GLU A 190 13.18 0.21 6.39
N GLY A 191 13.88 -0.19 5.34
CA GLY A 191 14.04 -1.58 4.94
C GLY A 191 13.14 -2.00 3.77
N GLU A 192 13.04 -3.32 3.58
CA GLU A 192 12.18 -3.91 2.55
C GLU A 192 10.73 -4.02 3.07
N PRO A 193 9.72 -3.82 2.20
CA PRO A 193 8.34 -4.08 2.57
C PRO A 193 8.11 -5.57 2.78
N VAL A 194 7.48 -5.91 3.92
CA VAL A 194 7.09 -7.29 4.25
C VAL A 194 5.57 -7.41 4.19
N GLU A 195 5.11 -8.27 3.28
CA GLU A 195 3.71 -8.66 3.12
C GLU A 195 3.52 -10.06 3.69
N ALA A 196 2.61 -10.23 4.64
CA ALA A 196 2.28 -11.49 5.28
C ALA A 196 0.84 -11.89 4.93
N PHE A 197 0.70 -13.05 4.28
CA PHE A 197 -0.58 -13.71 4.09
C PHE A 197 -0.62 -14.95 4.97
N VAL A 198 -1.57 -14.98 5.89
CA VAL A 198 -1.63 -15.99 6.94
C VAL A 198 -2.99 -16.70 6.93
N GLN A 199 -2.96 -18.03 6.94
CA GLN A 199 -4.12 -18.91 7.06
C GLN A 199 -4.10 -19.54 8.44
N VAL A 200 -4.88 -19.00 9.37
CA VAL A 200 -4.90 -19.52 10.74
C VAL A 200 -5.99 -20.58 10.86
N GLY A 201 -5.56 -21.84 10.96
CA GLY A 201 -6.44 -22.98 11.21
C GLY A 201 -7.06 -22.97 12.61
N LEU A 202 -8.03 -23.85 12.86
CA LEU A 202 -8.78 -23.89 14.13
C LEU A 202 -7.88 -24.03 15.38
N MET A 203 -6.80 -24.81 15.26
CA MET A 203 -5.81 -25.05 16.33
C MET A 203 -4.53 -24.23 16.16
N GLY A 204 -4.47 -23.37 15.14
CA GLY A 204 -3.31 -22.53 14.83
C GLY A 204 -3.35 -21.19 15.56
N SER A 205 -2.25 -20.44 15.45
CA SER A 205 -2.12 -19.06 15.91
C SER A 205 -1.42 -18.21 14.86
N LEU A 206 -1.69 -16.90 14.86
CA LEU A 206 -1.01 -15.94 13.99
C LEU A 206 0.51 -16.00 14.18
N ALA A 207 0.99 -16.11 15.43
CA ALA A 207 2.42 -16.16 15.72
C ALA A 207 3.09 -17.41 15.11
N SER A 208 2.47 -18.59 15.26
CA SER A 208 3.03 -19.83 14.71
C SER A 208 3.08 -19.81 13.19
N GLU A 209 2.04 -19.29 12.54
CA GLU A 209 2.00 -19.21 11.08
C GLU A 209 3.01 -18.20 10.52
N LEU A 210 3.22 -17.07 11.21
CA LEU A 210 4.27 -16.11 10.82
C LEU A 210 5.67 -16.73 10.92
N VAL A 211 5.95 -17.46 12.02
CA VAL A 211 7.23 -18.16 12.20
C VAL A 211 7.41 -19.24 11.13
N ALA A 212 6.36 -20.01 10.81
CA ALA A 212 6.39 -21.00 9.74
C ALA A 212 6.66 -20.37 8.37
N ALA A 213 6.16 -19.15 8.14
CA ALA A 213 6.47 -18.35 6.94
C ALA A 213 7.87 -17.69 6.98
N GLY A 214 8.64 -17.87 8.06
CA GLY A 214 9.95 -17.24 8.24
C GLY A 214 9.89 -15.74 8.51
N LEU A 215 8.74 -15.23 8.97
CA LEU A 215 8.49 -13.82 9.21
C LEU A 215 8.52 -13.48 10.69
N GLN A 216 9.07 -12.32 11.02
CA GLN A 216 9.02 -11.75 12.36
C GLN A 216 7.87 -10.73 12.43
N PRO A 217 6.99 -10.78 13.44
CA PRO A 217 5.85 -9.85 13.55
C PRO A 217 6.23 -8.37 13.43
N LYS A 218 7.37 -7.98 14.00
CA LYS A 218 7.85 -6.58 14.00
C LYS A 218 8.18 -6.03 12.61
N ASP A 219 8.49 -6.91 11.68
CA ASP A 219 8.91 -6.56 10.33
C ASP A 219 7.71 -6.49 9.38
N VAL A 220 6.57 -7.11 9.75
CA VAL A 220 5.34 -7.14 8.93
C VAL A 220 4.76 -5.73 8.77
N ASN A 221 4.49 -5.34 7.52
CA ASN A 221 3.87 -4.07 7.18
C ASN A 221 2.46 -4.24 6.61
N PHE A 222 2.25 -5.28 5.80
CA PHE A 222 0.95 -5.57 5.21
C PHE A 222 0.52 -6.95 5.67
N LEU A 223 -0.54 -7.02 6.47
CA LEU A 223 -1.03 -8.26 7.04
C LEU A 223 -2.40 -8.61 6.44
N THR A 224 -2.53 -9.80 5.88
CA THR A 224 -3.80 -10.39 5.51
C THR A 224 -3.97 -11.69 6.28
N VAL A 225 -5.06 -11.80 7.04
CA VAL A 225 -5.38 -13.01 7.80
C VAL A 225 -6.71 -13.58 7.33
N GLU A 226 -6.70 -14.86 7.01
CA GLU A 226 -7.91 -15.66 6.82
C GLU A 226 -7.99 -16.74 7.91
N GLY A 227 -9.21 -17.09 8.31
CA GLY A 227 -9.44 -18.10 9.34
C GLY A 227 -9.61 -17.51 10.75
N LYS A 228 -9.09 -18.21 11.75
CA LYS A 228 -9.39 -17.94 13.16
C LYS A 228 -8.42 -16.93 13.78
N LEU A 229 -8.95 -15.95 14.52
CA LEU A 229 -8.16 -15.08 15.38
C LEU A 229 -8.76 -15.07 16.78
N ASP A 230 -7.92 -15.24 17.80
CA ASP A 230 -8.30 -15.05 19.21
C ASP A 230 -7.55 -13.87 19.88
N GLU A 231 -7.78 -13.70 21.18
CA GLU A 231 -7.19 -12.65 22.00
C GLU A 231 -5.65 -12.66 21.99
N ALA A 232 -5.03 -13.85 21.95
CA ALA A 232 -3.58 -13.97 21.91
C ALA A 232 -3.05 -13.49 20.55
N ASP A 233 -3.76 -13.78 19.46
CA ASP A 233 -3.41 -13.27 18.14
C ASP A 233 -3.51 -11.73 18.07
N PHE A 234 -4.56 -11.15 18.67
CA PHE A 234 -4.68 -9.69 18.76
C PHE A 234 -3.62 -9.05 19.65
N THR A 235 -3.19 -9.75 20.71
CA THR A 235 -2.04 -9.33 21.53
C THR A 235 -0.76 -9.27 20.70
N VAL A 236 -0.54 -10.21 19.77
CA VAL A 236 0.61 -10.16 18.84
C VAL A 236 0.52 -8.93 17.92
N ILE A 237 -0.65 -8.66 17.34
CA ILE A 237 -0.88 -7.47 16.50
C ILE A 237 -0.65 -6.19 17.30
N ARG A 238 -1.11 -6.15 18.55
CA ARG A 238 -1.00 -5.00 19.44
C ARG A 238 0.46 -4.71 19.79
N ASP A 239 1.15 -5.70 20.33
CA ASP A 239 2.40 -5.49 21.06
C ASP A 239 3.65 -5.72 20.18
N TYR A 240 3.53 -6.53 19.12
CA TYR A 240 4.69 -6.98 18.34
C TYR A 240 4.66 -6.57 16.87
N MET A 241 3.65 -5.84 16.39
CA MET A 241 3.56 -5.37 15.00
C MET A 241 3.49 -3.83 14.89
N PRO A 242 4.52 -3.08 15.33
CA PRO A 242 4.49 -1.62 15.35
C PRO A 242 4.52 -0.98 13.95
N ASN A 243 4.94 -1.72 12.93
CA ASN A 243 5.18 -1.20 11.58
C ASN A 243 4.06 -1.50 10.57
N LEU A 244 2.86 -1.86 11.06
CA LEU A 244 1.70 -2.13 10.21
C LEU A 244 1.27 -0.88 9.45
N VAL A 245 1.20 -1.03 8.13
CA VAL A 245 0.67 -0.08 7.15
C VAL A 245 -0.76 -0.46 6.76
N ALA A 246 -1.04 -1.75 6.64
CA ALA A 246 -2.34 -2.25 6.24
C ALA A 246 -2.66 -3.57 6.92
N VAL A 247 -3.93 -3.74 7.29
CA VAL A 247 -4.44 -5.00 7.82
C VAL A 247 -5.74 -5.38 7.10
N ASP A 248 -5.82 -6.61 6.62
CA ASP A 248 -7.04 -7.18 6.03
C ASP A 248 -7.48 -8.39 6.86
N LEU A 249 -8.57 -8.22 7.60
CA LEU A 249 -9.22 -9.24 8.41
C LEU A 249 -10.57 -9.66 7.82
N SER A 250 -10.89 -9.25 6.59
CA SER A 250 -12.22 -9.41 5.99
C SER A 250 -12.68 -10.86 5.87
N LYS A 251 -11.72 -11.79 5.84
CA LYS A 251 -11.92 -13.25 5.78
C LYS A 251 -11.58 -13.96 7.10
N SER A 252 -11.39 -13.23 8.18
CA SER A 252 -11.31 -13.82 9.52
C SER A 252 -12.70 -14.10 10.10
N ASN A 253 -12.79 -15.06 11.01
CA ASN A 253 -14.02 -15.37 11.76
C ASN A 253 -14.21 -14.50 13.03
N THR A 254 -13.35 -13.48 13.19
CA THR A 254 -13.34 -12.56 14.33
C THR A 254 -14.70 -11.89 14.53
N THR A 255 -15.19 -11.92 15.77
CA THR A 255 -16.42 -11.21 16.18
C THR A 255 -16.13 -9.99 17.05
N VAL A 256 -14.93 -9.87 17.62
CA VAL A 256 -14.54 -8.78 18.52
C VAL A 256 -13.16 -8.28 18.10
N ILE A 257 -12.97 -6.97 17.99
CA ILE A 257 -11.63 -6.36 18.01
C ILE A 257 -11.38 -5.92 19.45
N PRO A 258 -10.42 -6.55 20.17
CA PRO A 258 -10.16 -6.25 21.58
C PRO A 258 -9.69 -4.81 21.82
N GLU A 259 -9.72 -4.41 23.09
CA GLU A 259 -9.24 -3.11 23.51
C GLU A 259 -7.78 -2.88 23.10
N TYR A 260 -7.47 -1.63 22.73
CA TYR A 260 -6.13 -1.19 22.35
C TYR A 260 -5.46 -1.92 21.16
N THR A 261 -6.12 -2.86 20.47
CA THR A 261 -5.50 -3.71 19.43
C THR A 261 -4.64 -2.95 18.42
N PHE A 262 -5.16 -1.87 17.84
CA PHE A 262 -4.46 -1.02 16.88
C PHE A 262 -4.04 0.31 17.50
N THR A 263 -3.91 0.40 18.82
CA THR A 263 -3.48 1.65 19.45
C THR A 263 -2.10 2.07 18.96
N GLN A 264 -1.93 3.36 18.68
CA GLN A 264 -0.68 4.01 18.28
C GLN A 264 0.01 3.36 17.06
N LYS A 265 -0.76 2.72 16.16
CA LYS A 265 -0.23 2.20 14.88
C LYS A 265 0.04 3.36 13.92
N LYS A 266 1.15 4.07 14.15
CA LYS A 266 1.57 5.32 13.48
C LYS A 266 1.72 5.26 11.96
N TYR A 267 1.72 4.08 11.35
CA TYR A 267 1.82 3.87 9.90
C TYR A 267 0.54 3.30 9.27
N LEU A 268 -0.48 2.97 10.06
CA LEU A 268 -1.68 2.29 9.58
C LEU A 268 -2.50 3.24 8.69
N LEU A 269 -2.50 2.96 7.38
CA LEU A 269 -3.26 3.72 6.38
C LEU A 269 -4.64 3.12 6.13
N ARG A 270 -4.77 1.79 6.26
CA ARG A 270 -6.02 1.07 5.96
C ARG A 270 -6.23 -0.13 6.86
N ILE A 271 -7.50 -0.42 7.11
CA ILE A 271 -7.95 -1.69 7.67
C ILE A 271 -9.20 -2.18 6.96
N GLN A 272 -9.28 -3.48 6.68
CA GLN A 272 -10.52 -4.15 6.30
C GLN A 272 -11.01 -4.98 7.49
N LEU A 273 -12.20 -4.64 7.99
CA LEU A 273 -12.76 -5.26 9.20
C LEU A 273 -13.34 -6.66 8.89
N PRO A 274 -13.38 -7.56 9.89
CA PRO A 274 -14.01 -8.87 9.75
C PRO A 274 -15.49 -8.77 9.40
N LYS A 275 -15.98 -9.53 8.42
CA LYS A 275 -17.40 -9.49 8.03
C LYS A 275 -18.37 -9.85 9.18
N GLY A 276 -17.91 -10.70 10.11
CA GLY A 276 -18.67 -11.14 11.28
C GLY A 276 -18.60 -10.24 12.50
N LEU A 277 -17.91 -9.08 12.42
CA LEU A 277 -17.63 -8.21 13.57
C LEU A 277 -18.91 -7.78 14.30
N LYS A 278 -18.88 -7.87 15.63
CA LYS A 278 -19.96 -7.53 16.57
C LYS A 278 -19.59 -6.39 17.49
N SER A 279 -18.34 -6.30 17.93
CA SER A 279 -17.88 -5.23 18.82
C SER A 279 -16.48 -4.72 18.48
N ILE A 280 -16.29 -3.42 18.73
CA ILE A 280 -14.99 -2.74 18.69
C ILE A 280 -14.70 -2.26 20.10
N GLY A 281 -13.63 -2.79 20.69
CA GLY A 281 -13.24 -2.55 22.08
C GLY A 281 -12.70 -1.14 22.34
N GLN A 282 -12.54 -0.84 23.63
CA GLN A 282 -12.05 0.45 24.11
C GLN A 282 -10.75 0.84 23.39
N ARG A 283 -10.72 2.07 22.85
CA ARG A 283 -9.53 2.65 22.20
C ARG A 283 -8.87 1.75 21.15
N ALA A 284 -9.64 0.84 20.52
CA ALA A 284 -9.10 -0.14 19.57
C ALA A 284 -8.27 0.49 18.43
N PHE A 285 -8.63 1.67 17.94
CA PHE A 285 -7.89 2.42 16.91
C PHE A 285 -7.29 3.73 17.43
N SER A 286 -7.13 3.87 18.76
CA SER A 286 -6.68 5.14 19.32
C SER A 286 -5.27 5.51 18.85
N GLY A 287 -5.09 6.73 18.34
CA GLY A 287 -3.80 7.21 17.82
C GLY A 287 -3.45 6.71 16.41
N CYS A 288 -4.40 6.12 15.67
CA CYS A 288 -4.24 5.80 14.25
C CYS A 288 -4.39 7.05 13.37
N GLY A 289 -3.56 8.08 13.58
CA GLY A 289 -3.70 9.38 12.92
C GLY A 289 -3.57 9.35 11.39
N ARG A 290 -2.99 8.29 10.82
CA ARG A 290 -2.86 8.08 9.37
C ARG A 290 -4.01 7.30 8.75
N LEU A 291 -4.86 6.64 9.54
CA LEU A 291 -6.01 5.92 9.03
C LEU A 291 -6.95 6.94 8.39
N CYS A 292 -7.11 6.86 7.07
CA CYS A 292 -7.74 7.93 6.30
C CYS A 292 -8.98 7.44 5.54
N GLY A 293 -9.81 8.40 5.12
CA GLY A 293 -10.99 8.11 4.31
C GLY A 293 -12.18 7.61 5.14
N THR A 294 -12.91 6.63 4.61
CA THR A 294 -14.11 6.08 5.23
C THR A 294 -13.83 4.67 5.74
N LEU A 295 -14.11 4.43 7.02
CA LEU A 295 -14.12 3.09 7.60
C LEU A 295 -15.54 2.54 7.61
N GLU A 296 -15.80 1.51 6.81
CA GLU A 296 -17.10 0.84 6.79
C GLU A 296 -17.19 -0.21 7.91
N LEU A 297 -18.17 -0.05 8.80
CA LEU A 297 -18.48 -1.04 9.82
C LEU A 297 -19.39 -2.12 9.22
N PRO A 298 -19.09 -3.41 9.43
CA PRO A 298 -19.96 -4.51 9.06
C PRO A 298 -21.37 -4.35 9.65
N ALA A 299 -22.40 -4.78 8.91
CA ALA A 299 -23.79 -4.61 9.32
C ALA A 299 -24.16 -5.29 10.65
N GLY A 300 -23.32 -6.23 11.11
CA GLY A 300 -23.49 -6.97 12.36
C GLY A 300 -22.95 -6.26 13.61
N VAL A 301 -22.31 -5.09 13.50
CA VAL A 301 -21.74 -4.38 14.65
C VAL A 301 -22.86 -3.89 15.57
N THR A 302 -22.70 -4.21 16.86
CA THR A 302 -23.66 -3.92 17.94
C THR A 302 -23.09 -2.97 18.99
N ALA A 303 -21.77 -2.97 19.20
CA ALA A 303 -21.11 -2.15 20.20
C ALA A 303 -19.84 -1.48 19.64
N ILE A 304 -19.67 -0.20 19.95
CA ILE A 304 -18.44 0.55 19.74
C ILE A 304 -18.10 1.20 21.08
N GLU A 305 -17.00 0.80 21.70
CA GLU A 305 -16.68 1.20 23.06
C GLU A 305 -15.96 2.56 23.13
N TYR A 306 -15.72 3.00 24.37
CA TYR A 306 -15.13 4.29 24.71
C TYR A 306 -13.88 4.60 23.87
N GLY A 307 -13.86 5.77 23.25
CA GLY A 307 -12.69 6.29 22.55
C GLY A 307 -12.15 5.42 21.42
N ALA A 308 -12.96 4.53 20.84
CA ALA A 308 -12.51 3.55 19.83
C ALA A 308 -11.70 4.15 18.67
N PHE A 309 -11.97 5.40 18.28
CA PHE A 309 -11.31 6.12 17.18
C PHE A 309 -10.66 7.44 17.64
N MET A 310 -10.33 7.57 18.92
CA MET A 310 -9.68 8.77 19.48
C MET A 310 -8.32 9.03 18.83
N GLY A 311 -8.10 10.21 18.25
CA GLY A 311 -6.85 10.55 17.56
C GLY A 311 -6.71 9.94 16.16
N CYS A 312 -7.81 9.48 15.55
CA CYS A 312 -7.89 9.15 14.13
C CYS A 312 -8.14 10.43 13.31
N ASP A 313 -7.14 11.30 13.25
CA ASP A 313 -7.30 12.67 12.74
C ASP A 313 -7.67 12.72 11.24
N ASN A 314 -7.04 11.85 10.43
CA ASN A 314 -7.30 11.76 8.99
C ASN A 314 -8.52 10.91 8.62
N LEU A 315 -9.14 10.22 9.59
CA LEU A 315 -10.35 9.45 9.34
C LEU A 315 -11.49 10.44 9.09
N ARG A 316 -12.16 10.33 7.95
CA ARG A 316 -13.23 11.25 7.55
C ARG A 316 -14.56 10.81 8.14
N TYR A 317 -14.91 9.55 7.95
CA TYR A 317 -16.17 8.97 8.42
C TYR A 317 -15.98 7.54 8.91
N VAL A 318 -16.83 7.14 9.85
CA VAL A 318 -17.11 5.75 10.18
C VAL A 318 -18.55 5.48 9.74
N VAL A 319 -18.75 4.57 8.81
CA VAL A 319 -20.08 4.32 8.23
C VAL A 319 -20.63 3.01 8.77
N ALA A 320 -21.69 3.08 9.56
CA ALA A 320 -22.48 1.92 9.96
C ALA A 320 -23.33 1.45 8.77
N THR A 321 -23.00 0.29 8.21
CA THR A 321 -23.74 -0.31 7.08
C THR A 321 -24.99 -1.10 7.52
N GLY A 322 -25.23 -1.20 8.82
CA GLY A 322 -26.39 -1.85 9.41
C GLY A 322 -26.98 -1.04 10.56
N ASN A 323 -28.07 -1.55 11.13
CA ASN A 323 -28.88 -0.87 12.14
C ASN A 323 -28.87 -1.58 13.51
N LYS A 324 -27.79 -2.31 13.81
CA LYS A 324 -27.68 -3.18 14.99
C LYS A 324 -26.92 -2.56 16.17
N ILE A 325 -26.37 -1.36 16.00
CA ILE A 325 -25.63 -0.65 17.05
C ILE A 325 -26.60 -0.28 18.18
N THR A 326 -26.39 -0.85 19.36
CA THR A 326 -27.14 -0.58 20.58
C THR A 326 -26.27 0.01 21.69
N THR A 327 -24.94 -0.02 21.53
CA THR A 327 -23.99 0.51 22.50
C THR A 327 -22.97 1.40 21.80
N LEU A 328 -22.91 2.67 22.21
CA LEU A 328 -21.92 3.65 21.80
C LEU A 328 -21.25 4.20 23.06
N GLY A 329 -19.95 3.98 23.20
CA GLY A 329 -19.16 4.51 24.30
C GLY A 329 -18.91 6.01 24.15
N ASP A 330 -18.53 6.65 25.25
CA ASP A 330 -18.24 8.08 25.24
C ASP A 330 -16.98 8.40 24.42
N SER A 331 -16.90 9.66 23.96
CA SER A 331 -15.72 10.23 23.29
C SER A 331 -15.16 9.39 22.14
N LEU A 332 -16.01 8.71 21.36
CA LEU A 332 -15.61 7.80 20.27
C LEU A 332 -14.50 8.35 19.37
N PHE A 333 -14.54 9.64 19.06
CA PHE A 333 -13.60 10.33 18.17
C PHE A 333 -12.65 11.29 18.89
N GLY A 334 -12.71 11.38 20.22
CA GLY A 334 -11.96 12.34 21.04
C GLY A 334 -12.82 13.49 21.57
N GLU A 335 -12.15 14.48 22.17
CA GLU A 335 -12.78 15.61 22.87
C GLU A 335 -13.15 16.78 21.96
N ASP A 336 -12.77 16.74 20.67
CA ASP A 336 -13.02 17.82 19.70
C ASP A 336 -14.49 17.93 19.25
N GLY A 337 -15.37 17.05 19.75
CA GLY A 337 -16.82 17.08 19.56
C GLY A 337 -17.28 16.72 18.14
N ARG A 338 -16.38 16.36 17.22
CA ARG A 338 -16.75 16.03 15.84
C ARG A 338 -17.19 14.58 15.74
N ASN A 339 -18.50 14.36 15.71
CA ASN A 339 -19.03 13.03 15.40
C ASN A 339 -18.74 12.69 13.93
N LYS A 340 -18.01 11.59 13.69
CA LYS A 340 -17.70 11.06 12.36
C LYS A 340 -18.54 9.82 12.01
N LEU A 341 -19.42 9.35 12.91
CA LEU A 341 -20.28 8.20 12.71
C LEU A 341 -21.49 8.57 11.84
N ILE A 342 -21.67 7.84 10.74
CA ILE A 342 -22.79 7.98 9.80
C ILE A 342 -23.52 6.65 9.70
N TYR A 343 -24.86 6.68 9.70
CA TYR A 343 -25.69 5.52 9.42
C TYR A 343 -26.12 5.55 7.95
N LYS A 344 -25.96 4.43 7.25
CA LYS A 344 -26.36 4.28 5.85
C LYS A 344 -27.79 3.76 5.71
#